data_AF-A0A1B0BCE5-F1
#
_entry.id   AF-A0A1B0BCE5-F1
#
_cell.length_a   1.000
_cell.length_b   1.000
_cell.length_c   1.000
_cell.angle_alpha   90.00
_cell.angle_beta   90.00
_cell.angle_gamma   90.00
#
_symmetry.space_group_name_H-M   'P 1'
#
loop_
_entity.id
_entity.type
_entity.pdbx_description
1 polymer ?
#
loop_
_entity_poly.entity_id
_entity_poly.type
_entity_poly.pdbx_seq_one_letter_code
_entity_poly.pdbx_strand_id
1 'polypeptide(L)' 'MHVGKETIGDYKLYALRRLMQGSPDHPKAPLGNNYRPPQPLLHRPIRTNIDFKTPKINGKSACPTMYREVYYKATSWKQH' A
#
# COMPACT_ATOMS: atom_id res chain seq x y z
N MET A 1 10.79 -6.38 -13.67
CA MET A 1 9.58 -5.64 -13.24
C MET A 1 9.95 -4.79 -12.04
N HIS A 2 9.81 -3.47 -12.13
CA HIS A 2 10.05 -2.58 -10.99
C HIS A 2 8.83 -2.61 -10.09
N VAL A 3 8.89 -3.35 -8.98
CA VAL A 3 7.89 -3.24 -7.91
C VAL A 3 8.32 -2.05 -7.04
N GLY A 4 7.93 -0.85 -7.45
CA GLY A 4 8.08 0.35 -6.63
C GLY A 4 7.14 0.27 -5.43
N LYS A 5 7.59 0.70 -4.24
CA LYS A 5 6.67 0.98 -3.15
C LYS A 5 6.00 2.32 -3.47
N GLU A 6 4.72 2.28 -3.84
CA GLU A 6 3.92 3.49 -3.95
C GLU A 6 3.63 4.02 -2.54
N THR A 7 4.29 5.11 -2.18
CA THR A 7 4.04 5.81 -0.93
C THR A 7 3.30 7.11 -1.20
N ILE A 8 2.21 7.31 -0.46
CA ILE A 8 1.42 8.53 -0.48
C ILE A 8 1.72 9.29 0.80
N GLY A 9 2.07 10.58 0.70
CA GLY A 9 2.32 11.42 1.88
C GLY A 9 1.04 11.70 2.65
N ASP A 10 1.18 12.02 3.94
CA ASP A 10 0.06 12.20 4.87
C ASP A 10 -0.99 13.20 4.38
N TYR A 11 -0.56 14.30 3.76
CA TYR A 11 -1.47 15.33 3.23
C TYR A 11 -2.38 14.79 2.12
N LYS A 12 -1.85 13.92 1.25
CA LYS A 12 -2.63 13.32 0.16
C LYS A 12 -3.61 12.30 0.72
N LEU A 13 -3.20 11.53 1.73
CA LEU A 13 -4.09 10.59 2.42
C LEU A 13 -5.20 11.32 3.18
N TYR A 14 -4.87 12.43 3.83
CA TYR A 14 -5.84 13.28 4.52
C TYR A 14 -6.87 13.87 3.55
N ALA A 15 -6.44 14.31 2.36
CA ALA A 15 -7.35 14.79 1.32
C ALA A 15 -8.36 13.70 0.89
N LEU A 16 -7.92 12.44 0.73
CA LEU A 16 -8.83 11.31 0.43
C LEU A 16 -9.86 11.07 1.54
N ARG A 17 -9.46 11.24 2.81
CA ARG A 17 -10.36 11.06 3.97
C ARG A 17 -11.40 12.17 4.12
N ARG A 18 -11.25 13.29 3.42
CA ARG A 18 -12.21 14.40 3.41
C ARG A 18 -13.32 14.24 2.35
N LEU A 19 -13.23 13.23 1.49
CA LEU A 19 -14.27 12.96 0.50
C LEU A 19 -15.59 12.58 1.19
N MET A 20 -16.72 12.92 0.57
CA MET A 20 -18.07 12.68 1.07
C MET A 20 -18.83 11.74 0.12
N GLN A 21 -19.76 10.96 0.67
CA GLN A 21 -20.73 10.17 -0.07
C GLN A 21 -21.86 11.05 -0.59
N GLY A 22 -22.37 10.75 -1.78
CA GLY A 22 -23.45 11.50 -2.43
C GLY A 22 -22.95 12.50 -3.47
N SER A 23 -23.85 13.32 -4.00
CA SER A 23 -23.50 14.42 -4.90
C SER A 23 -22.97 15.62 -4.10
N PRO A 24 -22.26 16.56 -4.76
CA PRO A 24 -21.80 17.78 -4.10
C PRO A 24 -22.92 18.61 -3.46
N ASP A 25 -24.09 18.66 -4.10
CA ASP A 25 -25.26 19.42 -3.62
C ASP A 25 -25.99 18.73 -2.45
N HIS A 26 -25.82 17.41 -2.31
CA HIS A 26 -26.49 16.60 -1.29
C HIS A 26 -25.49 15.61 -0.63
N PRO A 27 -24.53 16.12 0.15
CA PRO A 27 -23.58 15.26 0.85
C PRO A 27 -24.30 14.48 1.98
N LYS A 28 -23.96 13.20 2.13
CA LYS A 28 -24.56 12.31 3.14
C LYS A 28 -23.66 12.10 4.35
N ALA A 29 -22.52 11.46 4.15
CA ALA A 29 -21.58 11.09 5.19
C ALA A 29 -20.16 11.08 4.63
N PRO A 30 -19.10 11.13 5.47
CA PRO A 30 -17.74 10.92 5.01
C PRO A 30 -17.59 9.60 4.23
N LEU A 31 -16.86 9.65 3.12
CA LEU A 31 -16.56 8.51 2.26
C LEU A 31 -15.45 7.67 2.89
N GLY A 32 -15.76 7.06 4.04
CA GLY A 32 -14.85 6.18 4.79
C GLY A 32 -15.09 4.70 4.50
N ASN A 33 -14.11 3.86 4.83
CA ASN A 33 -14.23 2.39 4.81
C ASN A 33 -14.76 1.79 3.49
N ASN A 34 -14.43 2.39 2.34
CA ASN A 34 -14.85 1.92 1.02
C ASN A 34 -14.02 0.71 0.55
N TYR A 35 -13.88 -0.27 1.42
CA TYR A 35 -13.23 -1.54 1.11
C TYR A 35 -14.24 -2.66 1.25
N ARG A 36 -14.08 -3.68 0.41
CA ARG A 36 -14.83 -4.93 0.57
C ARG A 36 -14.05 -5.87 1.49
N PRO A 37 -14.68 -6.52 2.47
CA PRO A 37 -14.01 -7.51 3.32
C PRO A 37 -13.41 -8.68 2.49
N PRO A 38 -12.30 -9.27 2.94
CA PRO A 38 -11.71 -10.46 2.32
C PRO A 38 -12.76 -11.55 2.12
N GLN A 39 -12.76 -12.17 0.93
CA GLN A 39 -13.65 -13.28 0.60
C GLN A 39 -12.87 -14.60 0.61
N PRO A 40 -13.51 -15.75 0.90
CA PRO A 40 -12.85 -17.04 0.86
C PRO A 40 -12.18 -17.33 -0.50
N LEU A 41 -11.01 -17.97 -0.45
CA LEU A 41 -10.26 -18.29 -1.66
C LEU A 41 -10.86 -19.48 -2.44
N LEU A 42 -11.61 -20.37 -1.78
CA LEU A 42 -12.28 -21.53 -2.37
C LEU A 42 -11.36 -22.41 -3.23
N HIS A 43 -10.23 -22.82 -2.67
CA HIS A 43 -9.22 -23.67 -3.34
C HIS A 43 -8.66 -23.11 -4.66
N ARG A 44 -8.91 -21.83 -4.97
CA ARG A 44 -8.31 -21.20 -6.16
C ARG A 44 -6.81 -21.00 -5.95
N PRO A 45 -5.96 -21.39 -6.92
CA PRO A 45 -4.53 -21.15 -6.82
C PRO A 45 -4.21 -19.66 -7.02
N ILE A 46 -3.28 -19.13 -6.23
CA ILE A 46 -2.71 -17.79 -6.40
C ILE A 46 -1.32 -17.93 -7.03
N ARG A 47 -1.06 -17.16 -8.09
CA ARG A 47 0.25 -17.11 -8.77
C ARG A 47 0.87 -15.74 -8.58
N THR A 48 2.18 -15.70 -8.51
CA THR A 48 2.97 -14.47 -8.37
C THR A 48 4.09 -14.47 -9.40
N ASN A 49 4.47 -13.28 -9.88
CA ASN A 49 5.67 -13.09 -10.70
C ASN A 49 6.91 -12.76 -9.85
N ILE A 50 6.86 -13.05 -8.55
CA ILE A 50 7.95 -12.82 -7.61
C ILE A 50 8.56 -14.18 -7.29
N ASP A 51 9.86 -14.35 -7.50
CA ASP A 51 10.54 -15.58 -7.07
C ASP A 51 10.89 -15.46 -5.58
N PHE A 52 10.16 -16.22 -4.77
CA PHE A 52 10.34 -16.32 -3.32
C PHE A 52 11.52 -17.23 -2.91
N LYS A 53 12.20 -17.89 -3.86
CA LYS A 53 13.40 -18.68 -3.60
C LYS A 53 14.60 -17.76 -3.39
N THR A 54 14.70 -17.20 -2.20
CA THR A 54 15.79 -16.27 -1.86
C THR A 54 16.99 -16.98 -1.26
N PRO A 55 18.20 -16.89 -1.85
CA PRO A 55 19.41 -17.30 -1.17
C PRO A 55 19.61 -16.45 0.09
N LYS A 56 20.06 -17.07 1.18
CA LYS A 56 20.43 -16.34 2.40
C LYS A 56 21.69 -15.53 2.12
N ILE A 57 21.63 -14.22 2.31
CA ILE A 57 22.81 -13.34 2.25
C ILE A 57 23.05 -12.85 3.68
N ASN A 58 24.22 -13.13 4.24
CA ASN A 58 24.60 -12.76 5.61
C ASN A 58 23.59 -13.22 6.68
N GLY A 59 23.08 -14.46 6.55
CA GLY A 59 22.15 -15.06 7.52
C GLY A 59 20.72 -14.51 7.49
N LYS A 60 20.42 -13.49 6.66
CA LYS A 60 19.08 -12.92 6.47
C LYS A 60 18.51 -13.40 5.14
N SER A 61 17.21 -13.66 5.09
CA SER A 61 16.53 -13.93 3.82
C SER A 61 16.65 -12.68 2.94
N ALA A 62 17.29 -12.82 1.77
CA ALA A 62 17.28 -11.75 0.79
C ALA A 62 15.82 -11.46 0.36
N CYS A 63 15.50 -10.23 -0.05
CA CYS A 63 14.16 -9.94 -0.57
C CYS A 63 13.91 -10.69 -1.89
N PRO A 64 12.77 -11.38 -2.06
CA PRO A 64 12.34 -12.08 -3.28
C PRO A 64 12.35 -11.18 -4.51
N THR A 65 13.27 -11.37 -5.47
CA THR A 65 13.47 -10.64 -6.76
C THR A 65 13.15 -9.13 -6.80
N MET A 66 13.02 -8.48 -5.65
CA MET A 66 12.58 -7.10 -5.49
C MET A 66 13.84 -6.24 -5.51
N TYR A 67 13.83 -5.19 -6.33
CA TYR A 67 14.94 -4.24 -6.41
C TYR A 67 15.26 -3.68 -5.03
N ARG A 68 16.55 -3.69 -4.64
CA ARG A 68 16.99 -3.48 -3.24
C ARG A 68 17.05 -2.03 -2.80
N GLU A 69 17.15 -1.10 -3.75
CA GLU A 69 17.26 0.34 -3.45
C GLU A 69 15.87 0.95 -3.35
N VAL A 70 15.22 0.74 -2.20
CA VAL A 70 13.99 1.43 -1.83
C VAL A 70 14.33 2.40 -0.70
N TYR A 71 14.77 3.60 -1.05
CA TYR A 71 15.03 4.65 -0.07
C TYR A 71 13.71 5.29 0.38
N TYR A 72 13.42 5.23 1.68
CA TYR A 72 12.39 6.07 2.27
C TYR A 72 13.00 7.45 2.56
N LYS A 73 12.48 8.51 1.93
CA LYS A 73 12.74 9.88 2.39
C LYS A 73 11.61 10.28 3.33
N ALA A 74 11.79 10.04 4.62
CA ALA A 74 10.90 10.60 5.62
C ALA A 74 11.13 12.12 5.65
N THR A 75 10.10 12.92 5.32
CA THR A 75 10.11 14.35 5.65
C THR A 75 9.90 14.46 7.15
N SER A 76 10.94 14.83 7.91
CA SER A 76 10.80 15.11 9.34
C SER A 76 9.89 16.33 9.52
N TRP A 77 8.84 16.16 10.32
CA TRP A 77 8.00 17.27 10.75
C TRP A 77 8.74 18.09 11.81
N LYS A 78 8.82 19.41 11.65
CA LYS A 78 9.27 20.28 12.74
C LYS A 78 8.14 20.36 13.77
N GLN A 79 8.41 19.96 15.01
CA GLN A 79 7.54 20.30 16.14
C GLN A 79 7.57 21.82 16.29
N HIS A 80 6.38 22.44 16.18
CA HIS A 80 6.13 23.80 16.62
C HIS A 80 5.82 23.80 18.11
#